data_AF-A0A382P523-F1
#
_entry.id   AF-A0A382P523-F1
#
_cell.length_a   1.000
_cell.length_b   1.000
_cell.length_c   1.000
_cell.angle_alpha   90.00
_cell.angle_beta   90.00
_cell.angle_gamma   90.00
#
_symmetry.space_group_name_H-M   'P 1'
#
loop_
_entity.id
_entity.type
_entity.pdbx_description
1 polymer ?
#
loop_
_entity_poly.entity_id
_entity_poly.type
_entity_poly.pdbx_seq_one_letter_code
_entity_poly.pdbx_strand_id
1 'polypeptide(L)'
;MGGMKGITWTQVAQYWVLITAFLIPAIAISIKLTGVPLPQLGLGSTLNPEISGQQGVYLLEKLNQIQTDLGFSRYTDTFVGVWDKANVFCVALALMVGTAGLPHVIVRFYTVKSVKAARWSAFWALLFISMLYLTAPATAAFARYFMIQSLNEKTADQLPAWFSNWEQTGLIMWLDDGDGTMRYSAGDDNEIFRSGSLPAAEVTEIRLSHQEWVGSQGTRGADGRAVFRARGLSGPDRDIIVLATPEMAGLASWIIALVAAGGLAAALSTASGLLLVISSSVAHDLYYRVLNPGASEKQRLAVGRGVIGIAVVIAGVFGIYPPGFVSQVVAFAFGLAAASFFPAIVLGIFSKRVSTIPA
;
A
#
# COMPACT_ATOMS: atom_id res chain seq x y z
N MET A 1 -13.00 8.23 26.21
CA MET A 1 -14.04 8.03 27.25
C MET A 1 -15.18 7.07 26.79
N GLY A 2 -14.97 6.07 25.92
CA GLY A 2 -16.08 5.31 25.30
C GLY A 2 -16.18 3.80 25.61
N GLY A 3 -15.25 3.21 26.38
CA GLY A 3 -15.20 1.75 26.58
C GLY A 3 -15.05 0.95 25.27
N MET A 4 -15.21 -0.37 25.32
CA MET A 4 -15.13 -1.24 24.11
C MET A 4 -16.18 -0.90 23.05
N LYS A 5 -17.39 -0.47 23.44
CA LYS A 5 -18.47 -0.09 22.50
C LYS A 5 -18.13 1.16 21.70
N GLY A 6 -17.54 2.17 22.33
CA GLY A 6 -17.12 3.40 21.63
C GLY A 6 -16.07 3.11 20.56
N ILE A 7 -15.12 2.23 20.87
CA ILE A 7 -14.07 1.79 19.92
C ILE A 7 -14.70 1.07 18.71
N THR A 8 -15.70 0.21 18.95
CA THR A 8 -16.39 -0.49 17.86
C THR A 8 -17.06 0.48 16.90
N TRP A 9 -17.79 1.48 17.41
CA TRP A 9 -18.47 2.46 16.56
C TRP A 9 -17.49 3.37 15.80
N THR A 10 -16.39 3.78 16.42
CA THR A 10 -15.35 4.54 15.72
C THR A 10 -14.70 3.73 14.61
N GLN A 11 -14.46 2.42 14.83
CA GLN A 11 -13.91 1.54 13.80
C GLN A 11 -14.88 1.33 12.64
N VAL A 12 -16.18 1.22 12.90
CA VAL A 12 -17.20 1.15 11.85
C VAL A 12 -17.20 2.43 11.02
N ALA A 13 -17.18 3.60 11.66
CA ALA A 13 -17.12 4.88 10.95
C ALA A 13 -15.84 5.03 10.12
N GLN A 14 -14.67 4.72 10.70
CA GLN A 14 -13.38 4.73 9.99
C GLN A 14 -13.38 3.77 8.79
N TYR A 15 -13.97 2.59 8.95
CA TYR A 15 -14.10 1.63 7.87
C TYR A 15 -14.97 2.17 6.72
N TRP A 16 -16.11 2.79 7.03
CA TRP A 16 -16.95 3.43 6.01
C TRP A 16 -16.24 4.55 5.25
N VAL A 17 -15.45 5.37 5.96
CA VAL A 17 -14.61 6.40 5.32
C VAL A 17 -13.57 5.76 4.41
N LEU A 18 -12.87 4.72 4.86
CA LEU A 18 -11.86 4.01 4.08
C LEU A 18 -12.45 3.39 2.81
N ILE A 19 -13.54 2.63 2.94
CA ILE A 19 -14.13 1.90 1.81
C ILE A 19 -14.70 2.86 0.76
N THR A 20 -15.35 3.95 1.19
CA THR A 20 -15.87 4.96 0.26
C THR A 20 -14.74 5.75 -0.40
N ALA A 21 -13.71 6.12 0.36
CA ALA A 21 -12.54 6.80 -0.17
C ALA A 21 -11.76 5.97 -1.20
N PHE A 22 -11.78 4.64 -1.07
CA PHE A 22 -11.14 3.76 -2.03
C PHE A 22 -12.03 3.46 -3.25
N LEU A 23 -13.32 3.18 -3.04
CA LEU A 23 -14.22 2.77 -4.12
C LEU A 23 -14.66 3.93 -5.02
N ILE A 24 -14.93 5.13 -4.48
CA ILE A 24 -15.43 6.26 -5.28
C ILE A 24 -14.45 6.63 -6.42
N PRO A 25 -13.14 6.84 -6.16
CA PRO A 25 -12.18 7.10 -7.23
C PRO A 25 -12.04 5.91 -8.17
N ALA A 26 -11.98 4.68 -7.65
CA ALA A 26 -11.84 3.48 -8.48
C ALA A 26 -13.02 3.33 -9.47
N ILE A 27 -14.25 3.57 -9.01
CA ILE A 27 -15.47 3.58 -9.83
C ILE A 27 -15.42 4.72 -10.84
N ALA A 28 -15.09 5.94 -10.40
CA ALA A 28 -15.02 7.11 -11.29
C ALA A 28 -13.98 6.92 -12.41
N ILE A 29 -12.82 6.36 -12.08
CA ILE A 29 -11.76 5.99 -13.01
C ILE A 29 -12.25 4.92 -14.00
N SER A 30 -12.92 3.87 -13.50
CA SER A 30 -13.48 2.80 -14.33
C SER A 30 -14.50 3.35 -15.33
N ILE A 31 -15.41 4.24 -14.91
CA ILE A 31 -16.38 4.89 -15.79
C ILE A 31 -15.68 5.72 -16.87
N LYS A 32 -14.66 6.51 -16.50
CA LYS A 32 -13.90 7.29 -17.47
C LYS A 32 -13.18 6.42 -18.49
N LEU A 33 -12.52 5.34 -18.04
CA LEU A 33 -11.70 4.50 -18.92
C LEU A 33 -12.51 3.55 -19.80
N THR A 34 -13.57 2.95 -19.28
CA THR A 34 -14.27 1.85 -19.96
C THR A 34 -15.78 1.99 -20.02
N GLY A 35 -16.36 3.02 -19.41
CA GLY A 35 -17.80 3.21 -19.32
C GLY A 35 -18.51 2.27 -18.34
N VAL A 36 -17.78 1.32 -17.74
CA VAL A 36 -18.34 0.35 -16.79
C VAL A 36 -18.12 0.84 -15.35
N PRO A 37 -19.18 0.96 -14.52
CA PRO A 37 -19.05 1.48 -13.16
C PRO A 37 -18.40 0.50 -12.18
N LEU A 38 -18.37 -0.79 -12.50
CA LEU A 38 -17.72 -1.80 -11.65
C LEU A 38 -16.26 -1.99 -12.09
N PRO A 39 -15.26 -1.59 -11.27
CA PRO A 39 -13.84 -1.70 -11.62
C PRO A 39 -13.40 -3.11 -11.99
N GLN A 40 -14.00 -4.12 -11.36
CA GLN A 40 -13.66 -5.52 -11.62
C GLN A 40 -14.06 -5.95 -13.03
N LEU A 41 -15.21 -5.45 -13.51
CA LEU A 41 -15.67 -5.69 -14.87
C LEU A 41 -14.96 -4.75 -15.86
N GLY A 42 -14.66 -3.52 -15.43
CA GLY A 42 -13.89 -2.53 -16.18
C GLY A 42 -12.50 -3.01 -16.56
N LEU A 43 -11.84 -3.78 -15.68
CA LEU A 43 -10.54 -4.37 -15.97
C LEU A 43 -10.55 -5.29 -17.20
N GLY A 44 -11.64 -6.05 -17.38
CA GLY A 44 -11.81 -6.98 -18.50
C GLY A 44 -12.55 -6.41 -19.71
N SER A 45 -12.97 -5.14 -19.65
CA SER A 45 -13.76 -4.52 -20.72
C SER A 45 -12.89 -3.74 -21.72
N THR A 46 -13.52 -3.30 -22.80
CA THR A 46 -12.90 -2.45 -23.81
C THR A 46 -12.71 -1.03 -23.27
N LEU A 47 -11.62 -0.38 -23.70
CA LEU A 47 -11.41 1.04 -23.47
C LEU A 47 -12.46 1.86 -24.24
N ASN A 48 -12.83 3.00 -23.65
CA ASN A 48 -13.66 3.99 -24.32
C ASN A 48 -12.95 4.45 -25.60
N PRO A 49 -13.65 4.47 -26.77
CA PRO A 49 -13.04 4.82 -28.05
C PRO A 49 -12.40 6.21 -28.09
N GLU A 50 -12.91 7.13 -27.27
CA GLU A 50 -12.38 8.50 -27.11
C GLU A 50 -10.98 8.53 -26.49
N ILE A 51 -10.60 7.49 -25.74
CA ILE A 51 -9.32 7.41 -25.00
C ILE A 51 -8.32 6.54 -25.76
N SER A 52 -8.76 5.43 -26.36
CA SER A 52 -7.90 4.52 -27.12
C SER A 52 -7.68 4.94 -28.58
N GLY A 53 -8.51 5.83 -29.12
CA GLY A 53 -8.53 6.18 -30.55
C GLY A 53 -9.00 5.05 -31.47
N GLN A 54 -9.34 3.88 -30.92
CA GLN A 54 -9.74 2.66 -31.63
C GLN A 54 -10.88 1.96 -30.89
N GLN A 55 -11.93 1.57 -31.61
CA GLN A 55 -13.05 0.82 -31.05
C GLN A 55 -12.63 -0.62 -30.73
N GLY A 56 -13.03 -1.13 -29.57
CA GLY A 56 -12.94 -2.56 -29.24
C GLY A 56 -11.62 -3.04 -28.65
N VAL A 57 -10.69 -2.16 -28.29
CA VAL A 57 -9.41 -2.57 -27.68
C VAL A 57 -9.61 -2.85 -26.20
N TYR A 58 -9.26 -4.07 -25.75
CA TYR A 58 -9.27 -4.44 -24.33
C TYR A 58 -8.19 -3.69 -23.56
N LEU A 59 -8.53 -3.19 -22.36
CA LEU A 59 -7.57 -2.46 -21.53
C LEU A 59 -6.29 -3.26 -21.26
N LEU A 60 -6.44 -4.54 -20.87
CA LEU A 60 -5.30 -5.40 -20.55
C LEU A 60 -4.41 -5.68 -21.76
N GLU A 61 -5.01 -5.82 -22.94
CA GLU A 61 -4.27 -6.03 -24.19
C GLU A 61 -3.48 -4.77 -24.56
N LYS A 62 -4.12 -3.60 -24.48
CA LYS A 62 -3.45 -2.32 -24.71
C LYS A 62 -2.32 -2.09 -23.71
N LEU A 63 -2.55 -2.40 -22.44
CA LEU A 63 -1.54 -2.27 -21.39
C LEU A 63 -0.37 -3.23 -21.60
N ASN A 64 -0.62 -4.47 -22.03
CA ASN A 64 0.42 -5.43 -22.41
C ASN A 64 1.25 -4.93 -23.59
N GLN A 65 0.59 -4.39 -24.62
CA GLN A 65 1.27 -3.83 -25.79
C GLN A 65 2.17 -2.67 -25.38
N ILE A 66 1.60 -1.65 -24.72
CA ILE A 66 2.35 -0.48 -24.23
C ILE A 66 3.52 -0.89 -23.35
N GLN A 67 3.33 -1.85 -22.43
CA GLN A 67 4.44 -2.32 -21.58
C GLN A 67 5.53 -3.00 -22.39
N THR A 68 5.17 -3.84 -23.36
CA THR A 68 6.14 -4.50 -24.24
C THR A 68 6.90 -3.47 -25.08
N ASP A 69 6.21 -2.47 -25.63
CA ASP A 69 6.81 -1.39 -26.43
C ASP A 69 7.81 -0.57 -25.61
N LEU A 70 7.54 -0.38 -24.31
CA LEU A 70 8.41 0.31 -23.36
C LEU A 70 9.50 -0.59 -22.74
N GLY A 71 9.62 -1.84 -23.18
CA GLY A 71 10.61 -2.80 -22.69
C GLY A 71 10.28 -3.45 -21.34
N PHE A 72 9.09 -3.22 -20.78
CA PHE A 72 8.60 -3.92 -19.59
C PHE A 72 8.07 -5.32 -19.95
N SER A 73 8.10 -6.25 -18.98
CA SER A 73 7.36 -7.51 -19.08
C SER A 73 5.87 -7.24 -19.24
N ARG A 74 5.13 -8.13 -19.91
CA ARG A 74 3.68 -7.97 -20.07
C ARG A 74 3.03 -7.89 -18.70
N TYR A 75 2.04 -7.01 -18.57
CA TYR A 75 1.31 -6.81 -17.32
C TYR A 75 0.64 -8.09 -16.83
N THR A 76 0.21 -8.95 -17.77
CA THR A 76 -0.47 -10.22 -17.47
C THR A 76 0.48 -11.40 -17.30
N ASP A 77 1.79 -11.25 -17.48
CA ASP A 77 2.71 -12.37 -17.28
C ASP A 77 2.74 -12.74 -15.79
N THR A 78 2.33 -13.97 -15.50
CA THR A 78 2.22 -14.47 -14.12
C THR A 78 3.46 -15.28 -13.74
N PHE A 79 3.88 -15.16 -12.49
CA PHE A 79 4.93 -15.99 -11.86
C PHE A 79 6.32 -15.96 -12.52
N VAL A 80 6.78 -14.78 -12.94
CA VAL A 80 8.09 -14.60 -13.60
C VAL A 80 9.13 -13.96 -12.68
N GLY A 81 10.40 -14.37 -12.80
CA GLY A 81 11.52 -13.80 -12.06
C GLY A 81 11.57 -14.19 -10.57
N VAL A 82 11.71 -13.19 -9.69
CA VAL A 82 11.80 -13.38 -8.22
C VAL A 82 10.50 -13.93 -7.62
N TRP A 83 9.37 -13.76 -8.31
CA TRP A 83 8.03 -14.19 -7.89
C TRP A 83 7.64 -15.50 -8.58
N ASP A 84 8.45 -16.54 -8.45
CA ASP A 84 8.11 -17.86 -8.96
C ASP A 84 6.85 -18.45 -8.28
N LYS A 85 6.27 -19.50 -8.87
CA LYS A 85 5.04 -20.12 -8.35
C LYS A 85 5.18 -20.55 -6.89
N ALA A 86 6.34 -21.05 -6.48
CA ALA A 86 6.56 -21.49 -5.11
C ALA A 86 6.65 -20.29 -4.17
N ASN A 87 7.39 -19.24 -4.50
CA ASN A 87 7.45 -18.03 -3.67
C ASN A 87 6.07 -17.38 -3.51
N VAL A 88 5.29 -17.24 -4.58
CA VAL A 88 3.95 -16.66 -4.49
C VAL A 88 3.03 -17.53 -3.64
N PHE A 89 3.07 -18.85 -3.80
CA PHE A 89 2.31 -19.78 -2.96
C PHE A 89 2.70 -19.67 -1.48
N CYS A 90 4.00 -19.69 -1.17
CA CYS A 90 4.50 -19.60 0.19
C CYS A 90 4.16 -18.25 0.84
N VAL A 91 4.30 -17.14 0.12
CA VAL A 91 3.94 -15.80 0.61
C VAL A 91 2.44 -15.68 0.83
N ALA A 92 1.62 -16.14 -0.12
CA ALA A 92 0.16 -16.15 0.02
C ALA A 92 -0.27 -16.98 1.23
N LEU A 93 0.30 -18.18 1.38
CA LEU A 93 0.04 -19.05 2.52
C LEU A 93 0.48 -18.38 3.83
N ALA A 94 1.69 -17.81 3.90
CA ALA A 94 2.18 -17.11 5.09
C ALA A 94 1.28 -15.93 5.48
N LEU A 95 0.79 -15.14 4.53
CA LEU A 95 -0.12 -14.03 4.80
C LEU A 95 -1.50 -14.51 5.27
N MET A 96 -2.06 -15.55 4.64
CA MET A 96 -3.36 -16.12 5.03
C MET A 96 -3.32 -16.77 6.42
N VAL A 97 -2.30 -17.60 6.64
CA VAL A 97 -2.09 -18.33 7.89
C VAL A 97 -1.68 -17.37 9.02
N GLY A 98 -0.81 -16.41 8.72
CA GLY A 98 -0.38 -15.37 9.65
C GLY A 98 -1.54 -14.51 10.12
N THR A 99 -2.40 -14.03 9.20
CA THR A 99 -3.59 -13.25 9.59
C THR A 99 -4.58 -14.05 10.44
N ALA A 100 -4.78 -15.33 10.13
CA ALA A 100 -5.63 -16.22 10.92
C ALA A 100 -5.10 -16.49 12.35
N GLY A 101 -3.77 -16.50 12.52
CA GLY A 101 -3.11 -16.71 13.81
C GLY A 101 -3.13 -15.51 14.75
N LEU A 102 -3.52 -14.32 14.28
CA LEU A 102 -3.43 -13.10 15.09
C LEU A 102 -4.59 -12.98 16.10
N PRO A 103 -4.31 -12.81 17.41
CA PRO A 103 -5.33 -12.79 18.47
C PRO A 103 -6.42 -11.72 18.30
N HIS A 104 -6.08 -10.59 17.66
CA HIS A 104 -6.99 -9.44 17.53
C HIS A 104 -8.26 -9.73 16.71
N VAL A 105 -8.23 -10.71 15.80
CA VAL A 105 -9.41 -11.13 15.01
C VAL A 105 -10.28 -12.07 15.83
N ILE A 106 -9.66 -13.03 16.52
CA ILE A 106 -10.34 -14.07 17.28
C ILE A 106 -11.18 -13.47 18.41
N VAL A 107 -10.62 -12.49 19.14
CA VAL A 107 -11.30 -11.85 20.28
C VAL A 107 -12.62 -11.17 19.87
N ARG A 108 -12.74 -10.72 18.61
CA ARG A 108 -13.97 -10.08 18.12
C ARG A 108 -15.15 -11.07 18.02
N PHE A 109 -14.90 -12.33 17.69
CA PHE A 109 -15.97 -13.35 17.63
C PHE A 109 -16.58 -13.67 19.00
N TYR A 110 -15.81 -13.48 20.08
CA TYR A 110 -16.31 -13.71 21.44
C TYR A 110 -17.17 -12.57 22.00
N THR A 111 -17.25 -11.43 21.30
CA THR A 111 -18.09 -10.30 21.71
C THR A 111 -19.55 -10.41 21.23
N VAL A 112 -19.86 -11.39 20.37
CA VAL A 112 -21.17 -11.56 19.75
C VAL A 112 -22.05 -12.51 20.56
N LYS A 113 -23.29 -12.12 20.85
CA LYS A 113 -24.20 -12.86 21.74
C LYS A 113 -24.73 -14.20 21.18
N SER A 114 -24.53 -14.48 19.89
CA SER A 114 -25.10 -15.65 19.21
C SER A 114 -24.23 -16.13 18.05
N VAL A 115 -24.17 -17.44 17.84
CA VAL A 115 -23.46 -18.09 16.72
C VAL A 115 -24.01 -17.63 15.37
N LYS A 116 -25.33 -17.43 15.24
CA LYS A 116 -25.95 -16.93 13.99
C LYS A 116 -25.45 -15.52 13.66
N ALA A 117 -25.37 -14.65 14.66
CA ALA A 117 -24.86 -13.29 14.50
C ALA A 117 -23.35 -13.28 14.17
N ALA A 118 -22.56 -14.17 14.78
CA ALA A 118 -21.14 -14.32 14.47
C ALA A 118 -20.91 -14.73 13.00
N ARG A 119 -21.70 -15.69 12.48
CA ARG A 119 -21.65 -16.09 11.06
C ARG A 119 -22.01 -14.96 10.11
N TRP A 120 -23.03 -14.18 10.45
CA TRP A 120 -23.43 -13.01 9.65
C TRP A 120 -22.38 -11.91 9.68
N SER A 121 -21.77 -11.66 10.84
CA SER A 121 -20.64 -10.73 10.93
C SER A 121 -19.45 -11.18 10.09
N ALA A 122 -19.13 -12.47 10.07
CA ALA A 122 -18.07 -13.03 9.22
C ALA A 122 -18.39 -12.87 7.74
N PHE A 123 -19.64 -13.11 7.33
CA PHE A 123 -20.09 -12.93 5.96
C PHE A 123 -19.91 -11.48 5.49
N TRP A 124 -20.39 -10.51 6.27
CA TRP A 124 -20.23 -9.09 5.94
C TRP A 124 -18.76 -8.70 5.85
N ALA A 125 -17.93 -9.13 6.81
CA ALA A 125 -16.50 -8.88 6.76
C ALA A 125 -15.85 -9.44 5.49
N LEU A 126 -16.18 -10.67 5.11
CA LEU A 126 -15.65 -11.32 3.91
C LEU A 126 -16.11 -10.62 2.62
N LEU A 127 -17.37 -10.21 2.54
CA LEU A 127 -17.93 -9.48 1.40
C LEU A 127 -17.19 -8.15 1.18
N PHE A 128 -16.96 -7.41 2.26
CA PHE A 128 -16.25 -6.14 2.27
C PHE A 128 -14.76 -6.27 1.92
N ILE A 129 -14.08 -7.29 2.45
CA ILE A 129 -12.70 -7.61 2.09
C ILE A 129 -12.62 -7.98 0.61
N SER A 130 -13.53 -8.85 0.13
CA SER A 130 -13.59 -9.26 -1.27
C SER A 130 -13.76 -8.06 -2.21
N MET A 131 -14.67 -7.14 -1.88
CA MET A 131 -14.88 -5.91 -2.66
C MET A 131 -13.61 -5.05 -2.78
N LEU A 132 -12.83 -4.92 -1.70
CA LEU A 132 -11.56 -4.18 -1.71
C LEU A 132 -10.50 -4.92 -2.54
N TYR A 133 -10.28 -6.20 -2.25
CA TYR A 133 -9.22 -7.00 -2.87
C TYR A 133 -9.45 -7.24 -4.37
N LEU A 134 -10.70 -7.31 -4.83
CA LEU A 134 -11.00 -7.41 -6.26
C LEU A 134 -10.84 -6.06 -6.98
N THR A 135 -10.99 -4.94 -6.28
CA THR A 135 -10.88 -3.60 -6.86
C THR A 135 -9.43 -3.12 -6.93
N ALA A 136 -8.56 -3.60 -6.05
CA ALA A 136 -7.15 -3.20 -6.01
C ALA A 136 -6.35 -3.52 -7.30
N PRO A 137 -6.40 -4.74 -7.87
CA PRO A 137 -5.73 -5.03 -9.14
C PRO A 137 -6.25 -4.21 -10.31
N ALA A 138 -7.56 -3.94 -10.34
CA ALA A 138 -8.17 -3.08 -11.36
C ALA A 138 -7.64 -1.65 -11.26
N THR A 139 -7.64 -1.09 -10.05
CA THR A 139 -7.11 0.26 -9.78
C THR A 139 -5.63 0.37 -10.14
N ALA A 140 -4.83 -0.64 -9.82
CA ALA A 140 -3.40 -0.67 -10.19
C ALA A 140 -3.18 -0.68 -11.72
N ALA A 141 -4.01 -1.42 -12.47
CA ALA A 141 -3.95 -1.44 -13.92
C ALA A 141 -4.32 -0.06 -14.51
N PHE A 142 -5.40 0.55 -14.01
CA PHE A 142 -5.83 1.88 -14.43
C PHE A 142 -4.77 2.95 -14.13
N ALA A 143 -4.17 2.91 -12.94
CA ALA A 143 -3.13 3.84 -12.52
C ALA A 143 -1.90 3.75 -13.44
N ARG A 144 -1.47 2.52 -13.75
CA ARG A 144 -0.32 2.30 -14.65
C ARG A 144 -0.62 2.76 -16.07
N TYR A 145 -1.83 2.55 -16.56
CA TYR A 145 -2.27 3.05 -17.87
C TYR A 145 -2.20 4.59 -17.94
N PHE A 146 -2.81 5.28 -16.97
CA PHE A 146 -2.81 6.75 -16.93
C PHE A 146 -1.41 7.33 -16.78
N MET A 147 -0.56 6.73 -15.95
CA MET A 147 0.81 7.18 -15.75
C MET A 147 1.60 7.14 -17.07
N ILE A 148 1.54 6.03 -17.80
CA ILE A 148 2.27 5.90 -19.06
C ILE A 148 1.72 6.87 -20.12
N GLN A 149 0.39 6.95 -20.25
CA GLN A 149 -0.24 7.82 -21.24
C GLN A 149 -0.02 9.31 -20.98
N SER A 150 0.06 9.72 -19.72
CA SER A 150 0.20 11.12 -19.33
C SER A 150 1.63 11.64 -19.37
N LEU A 151 2.64 10.76 -19.37
CA LEU A 151 4.04 11.13 -19.27
C LEU A 151 4.85 10.85 -20.54
N ASN A 152 4.60 9.73 -21.23
CA ASN A 152 5.47 9.32 -22.33
C ASN A 152 5.29 10.23 -23.56
N GLU A 153 6.41 10.64 -24.17
CA GLU A 153 6.48 11.50 -25.37
C GLU A 153 5.90 12.92 -25.16
N LYS A 154 5.91 13.41 -23.92
CA LYS A 154 5.47 14.78 -23.59
C LYS A 154 6.68 15.69 -23.37
N THR A 155 6.61 16.91 -23.90
CA THR A 155 7.60 17.96 -23.63
C THR A 155 7.35 18.61 -22.27
N ALA A 156 8.35 19.30 -21.74
CA ALA A 156 8.27 20.03 -20.46
C ALA A 156 7.00 20.90 -20.33
N ASP A 157 6.61 21.59 -21.40
CA ASP A 157 5.45 22.49 -21.42
C ASP A 157 4.10 21.75 -21.41
N GLN A 158 4.09 20.46 -21.78
CA GLN A 158 2.90 19.62 -21.82
C GLN A 158 2.77 18.72 -20.59
N LEU A 159 3.70 18.83 -19.63
CA LEU A 159 3.64 18.02 -18.42
C LEU A 159 2.43 18.42 -17.56
N PRO A 160 1.68 17.42 -17.07
CA PRO A 160 0.48 17.68 -16.28
C PRO A 160 0.83 18.23 -14.89
N ALA A 161 -0.02 19.07 -14.33
CA ALA A 161 0.20 19.72 -13.03
C ALA A 161 0.46 18.74 -11.86
N TRP A 162 -0.09 17.52 -11.94
CA TRP A 162 0.18 16.48 -10.94
C TRP A 162 1.66 16.14 -10.88
N PHE A 163 2.36 16.11 -12.03
CA PHE A 163 3.78 15.77 -12.07
C PHE A 163 4.61 16.75 -11.23
N SER A 164 4.42 18.06 -11.43
CA SER A 164 5.14 19.10 -10.68
C SER A 164 4.85 19.05 -9.17
N ASN A 165 3.63 18.69 -8.75
CA ASN A 165 3.30 18.55 -7.33
C ASN A 165 4.09 17.43 -6.67
N TRP A 166 4.19 16.28 -7.36
CA TRP A 166 4.90 15.12 -6.84
C TRP A 166 6.42 15.23 -7.02
N GLU A 167 6.88 16.00 -8.01
CA GLU A 167 8.31 16.28 -8.22
C GLU A 167 8.94 17.01 -7.04
N GLN A 168 8.21 17.95 -6.43
CA GLN A 168 8.66 18.67 -5.24
C GLN A 168 8.92 17.76 -4.04
N THR A 169 8.22 16.63 -3.96
CA THR A 169 8.40 15.63 -2.89
C THR A 169 9.62 14.74 -3.13
N GLY A 170 10.18 14.73 -4.34
CA GLY A 170 11.26 13.83 -4.74
C GLY A 170 10.83 12.38 -4.97
N LEU A 171 9.52 12.08 -4.94
CA LEU A 171 8.97 10.73 -5.18
C LEU A 171 8.86 10.40 -6.68
N ILE A 172 8.88 11.42 -7.53
CA ILE A 172 9.08 11.34 -8.97
C ILE A 172 10.04 12.46 -9.36
N MET A 173 10.92 12.21 -10.33
CA MET A 173 11.89 13.18 -10.81
C MET A 173 12.13 12.92 -12.29
N TRP A 174 12.34 13.99 -13.04
CA TRP A 174 12.77 13.93 -14.43
C TRP A 174 14.24 14.27 -14.55
N LEU A 175 14.97 13.47 -15.32
CA LEU A 175 16.33 13.74 -15.77
C LEU A 175 16.36 13.56 -17.29
N ASP A 176 16.29 14.67 -17.99
CA ASP A 176 16.23 14.79 -19.45
C ASP A 176 17.56 14.40 -20.11
N ASP A 177 17.51 13.68 -21.22
CA ASP A 177 18.68 13.29 -22.00
C ASP A 177 19.20 14.38 -22.94
N GLY A 178 18.46 15.49 -23.02
CA GLY A 178 18.73 16.65 -23.85
C GLY A 178 17.83 16.75 -25.08
N ASP A 179 16.90 15.80 -25.28
CA ASP A 179 15.87 15.86 -26.32
C ASP A 179 14.62 16.67 -25.89
N GLY A 180 14.46 16.94 -24.60
CA GLY A 180 13.37 17.74 -24.04
C GLY A 180 12.02 17.02 -24.01
N THR A 181 12.01 15.70 -24.23
CA THR A 181 10.83 14.84 -24.23
C THR A 181 10.93 13.75 -23.16
N MET A 182 9.94 13.71 -22.27
CA MET A 182 9.94 12.73 -21.20
C MET A 182 9.71 11.31 -21.73
N ARG A 183 10.67 10.43 -21.45
CA ARG A 183 10.54 8.99 -21.76
C ARG A 183 10.49 8.12 -20.51
N TYR A 184 9.46 7.28 -20.44
CA TYR A 184 9.33 6.26 -19.39
C TYR A 184 9.48 4.87 -19.98
N SER A 185 10.61 4.21 -19.69
CA SER A 185 10.92 2.87 -20.22
C SER A 185 11.50 1.96 -19.14
N ALA A 186 11.64 0.67 -19.45
CA ALA A 186 12.38 -0.27 -18.62
C ALA A 186 13.90 -0.23 -18.88
N GLY A 187 14.32 0.43 -19.97
CA GLY A 187 15.67 0.40 -20.51
C GLY A 187 16.59 1.49 -19.97
N ASP A 188 17.74 1.63 -20.64
CA ASP A 188 18.73 2.67 -20.33
C ASP A 188 18.30 4.07 -20.78
N ASP A 189 17.23 4.17 -21.56
CA ASP A 189 16.60 5.41 -22.02
C ASP A 189 15.50 5.92 -21.08
N ASN A 190 15.32 5.30 -19.91
CA ASN A 190 14.37 5.77 -18.90
C ASN A 190 14.84 7.08 -18.25
N GLU A 191 13.95 8.06 -18.18
CA GLU A 191 14.23 9.40 -17.66
C GLU A 191 13.51 9.71 -16.34
N ILE A 192 12.67 8.79 -15.87
CA ILE A 192 11.91 8.96 -14.64
C ILE A 192 12.62 8.26 -13.48
N PHE A 193 12.87 8.99 -12.40
CA PHE A 193 13.58 8.50 -11.22
C PHE A 193 12.89 8.92 -9.93
N ARG A 194 13.39 8.42 -8.80
CA ARG A 194 12.97 8.84 -7.45
C ARG A 194 14.18 9.09 -6.55
N SER A 195 14.02 9.94 -5.54
CA SER A 195 15.10 10.25 -4.59
C SER A 195 15.41 9.09 -3.65
N GLY A 196 14.40 8.30 -3.27
CA GLY A 196 14.54 7.20 -2.32
C GLY A 196 14.94 7.71 -0.94
N SER A 197 15.99 7.11 -0.36
CA SER A 197 16.53 7.51 0.96
C SER A 197 17.71 8.48 0.86
N LEU A 198 17.98 9.06 -0.31
CA LEU A 198 19.12 9.96 -0.50
C LEU A 198 18.85 11.33 0.16
N PRO A 199 19.85 11.93 0.82
CA PRO A 199 19.74 13.29 1.33
C PRO A 199 19.45 14.28 0.20
N ALA A 200 18.63 15.30 0.47
CA ALA A 200 18.27 16.33 -0.51
C ALA A 200 19.50 17.05 -1.12
N ALA A 201 20.56 17.23 -0.33
CA ALA A 201 21.81 17.81 -0.80
C ALA A 201 22.47 16.97 -1.90
N GLU A 202 22.51 15.65 -1.72
CA GLU A 202 23.12 14.72 -2.68
C GLU A 202 22.29 14.63 -3.97
N VAL A 203 20.96 14.60 -3.85
CA VAL A 203 20.05 14.65 -5.02
C VAL A 203 20.27 15.93 -5.82
N THR A 204 20.48 17.07 -5.14
CA THR A 204 20.74 18.36 -5.77
C THR A 204 22.08 18.36 -6.49
N GLU A 205 23.13 17.81 -5.88
CA GLU A 205 24.46 17.67 -6.50
C GLU A 205 24.41 16.82 -7.78
N ILE A 206 23.72 15.68 -7.73
CA ILE A 206 23.54 14.81 -8.91
C ILE A 206 22.78 15.57 -10.02
N ARG A 207 21.74 16.33 -9.66
CA ARG A 207 20.96 17.12 -10.64
C ARG A 207 21.80 18.21 -11.29
N LEU A 208 22.62 18.93 -10.52
CA LEU A 208 23.51 19.96 -11.04
C LEU A 208 24.57 19.35 -11.99
N SER A 209 25.19 18.25 -11.58
CA SER A 209 26.16 17.51 -12.41
C SER A 209 25.53 17.00 -13.72
N HIS A 210 24.28 16.55 -13.67
CA HIS A 210 23.53 16.14 -14.85
C HIS A 210 23.14 17.33 -15.75
N GLN A 211 22.77 18.48 -15.19
CA GLN A 211 22.54 19.70 -15.98
C GLN A 211 23.80 20.17 -16.71
N GLU A 212 24.98 20.07 -16.08
CA GLU A 212 26.26 20.31 -16.76
C GLU A 212 26.53 19.27 -17.86
N TRP A 213 26.16 18.01 -17.63
CA TRP A 213 26.26 16.93 -18.61
C TRP A 213 25.39 17.20 -19.84
N VAL A 214 24.12 17.56 -19.65
CA VAL A 214 23.21 17.93 -20.75
C VAL A 214 23.73 19.18 -21.48
N GLY A 215 24.07 20.23 -20.74
CA GLY A 215 24.54 21.50 -21.32
C GLY A 215 25.87 21.42 -22.05
N SER A 216 26.69 20.40 -21.75
CA SER A 216 27.99 20.15 -22.38
C SER A 216 28.00 19.02 -23.40
N GLN A 217 26.82 18.47 -23.73
CA GLN A 217 26.65 17.29 -24.60
C GLN A 217 27.53 16.10 -24.16
N GLY A 218 27.64 15.91 -22.85
CA GLY A 218 28.36 14.79 -22.24
C GLY A 218 29.86 14.98 -22.07
N THR A 219 30.39 16.19 -22.24
CA THR A 219 31.84 16.47 -22.10
C THR A 219 32.26 16.90 -20.68
N ARG A 220 31.33 17.44 -19.88
CA ARG A 220 31.53 17.89 -18.50
C ARG A 220 30.39 17.40 -17.62
N GLY A 221 30.62 17.20 -16.32
CA GLY A 221 29.62 16.64 -15.42
C GLY A 221 29.43 15.13 -15.60
N ALA A 222 28.49 14.56 -14.85
CA ALA A 222 28.15 13.14 -14.90
C ALA A 222 26.68 12.94 -15.25
N ASP A 223 26.36 11.87 -16.00
CA ASP A 223 24.98 11.51 -16.28
C ASP A 223 24.27 11.05 -14.99
N GLY A 224 23.44 11.93 -14.43
CA GLY A 224 22.64 11.62 -13.25
C GLY A 224 21.76 10.39 -13.41
N ARG A 225 21.27 10.10 -14.63
CA ARG A 225 20.44 8.93 -14.92
C ARG A 225 21.18 7.62 -14.62
N ALA A 226 22.44 7.54 -15.05
CA ALA A 226 23.30 6.40 -14.76
C ALA A 226 23.55 6.24 -13.24
N VAL A 227 23.73 7.35 -12.51
CA VAL A 227 23.92 7.34 -11.06
C VAL A 227 22.69 6.82 -10.33
N PHE A 228 21.48 7.33 -10.66
CA PHE A 228 20.25 6.86 -10.04
C PHE A 228 19.93 5.40 -10.41
N ARG A 229 20.21 4.98 -11.65
CA ARG A 229 20.05 3.59 -12.10
C ARG A 229 20.94 2.63 -11.34
N ALA A 230 22.22 2.97 -11.16
CA ALA A 230 23.17 2.17 -10.39
C ALA A 230 22.71 1.97 -8.93
N ARG A 231 21.91 2.89 -8.39
CA ARG A 231 21.32 2.82 -7.06
C ARG A 231 19.93 2.16 -7.01
N GLY A 232 19.42 1.66 -8.13
CA GLY A 232 18.10 1.02 -8.20
C GLY A 232 16.93 1.99 -8.04
N LEU A 233 17.15 3.28 -8.28
CA LEU A 233 16.17 4.35 -8.13
C LEU A 233 15.47 4.71 -9.46
N SER A 234 15.54 3.81 -10.44
CA SER A 234 14.84 3.91 -11.71
C SER A 234 13.32 3.78 -11.51
N GLY A 235 12.58 4.68 -12.17
CA GLY A 235 11.12 4.79 -12.12
C GLY A 235 10.59 5.58 -10.91
N PRO A 236 9.31 5.99 -10.98
CA PRO A 236 8.65 6.68 -9.87
C PRO A 236 8.56 5.78 -8.64
N ASP A 237 8.34 6.37 -7.47
CA ASP A 237 7.99 5.60 -6.30
C ASP A 237 6.69 4.81 -6.55
N ARG A 238 6.64 3.55 -6.11
CA ARG A 238 5.49 2.68 -6.38
C ARG A 238 4.25 3.12 -5.60
N ASP A 239 4.46 3.76 -4.43
CA ASP A 239 3.36 4.14 -3.54
C ASP A 239 2.62 5.37 -4.07
N ILE A 240 3.30 6.25 -4.83
CA ILE A 240 2.66 7.44 -5.42
C ILE A 240 1.76 7.10 -6.61
N ILE A 241 2.01 6.00 -7.32
CA ILE A 241 1.27 5.66 -8.54
C ILE A 241 -0.23 5.57 -8.23
N VAL A 242 -0.60 4.90 -7.13
CA VAL A 242 -2.00 4.76 -6.73
C VAL A 242 -2.55 6.06 -6.15
N LEU A 243 -1.78 6.74 -5.30
CA LEU A 243 -2.21 7.99 -4.64
C LEU A 243 -2.45 9.13 -5.64
N ALA A 244 -1.63 9.22 -6.69
CA ALA A 244 -1.74 10.23 -7.74
C ALA A 244 -2.81 9.88 -8.79
N THR A 245 -3.33 8.64 -8.83
CA THR A 245 -4.29 8.21 -9.86
C THR A 245 -5.50 9.14 -10.04
N PRO A 246 -6.17 9.61 -8.96
CA PRO A 246 -7.27 10.54 -9.09
C PRO A 246 -6.86 11.85 -9.78
N GLU A 247 -5.65 12.34 -9.53
CA GLU A 247 -5.07 13.52 -10.18
C GLU A 247 -4.72 13.22 -11.65
N MET A 248 -4.07 12.08 -11.91
CA MET A 248 -3.74 11.63 -13.28
C MET A 248 -4.99 11.46 -14.15
N ALA A 249 -6.09 10.99 -13.56
CA ALA A 249 -7.37 10.81 -14.23
C ALA A 249 -8.20 12.12 -14.35
N GLY A 250 -7.67 13.26 -13.86
CA GLY A 250 -8.36 14.55 -13.90
C GLY A 250 -9.71 14.50 -13.16
N LEU A 251 -9.76 13.88 -11.99
CA LEU A 251 -10.95 13.86 -11.14
C LEU A 251 -11.07 15.17 -10.34
N ALA A 252 -12.28 15.46 -9.85
CA ALA A 252 -12.54 16.66 -9.08
C ALA A 252 -11.73 16.68 -7.76
N SER A 253 -11.33 17.87 -7.30
CA SER A 253 -10.49 18.06 -6.11
C SER A 253 -11.05 17.43 -4.84
N TRP A 254 -12.38 17.35 -4.70
CA TRP A 254 -13.01 16.69 -3.56
C TRP A 254 -12.80 15.17 -3.54
N ILE A 255 -12.65 14.53 -4.72
CA ILE A 255 -12.34 13.09 -4.81
C ILE A 255 -10.89 12.84 -4.39
N ILE A 256 -9.97 13.70 -4.83
CA ILE A 256 -8.55 13.65 -4.43
C ILE A 256 -8.43 13.81 -2.90
N ALA A 257 -9.11 14.81 -2.33
CA ALA A 257 -9.15 15.02 -0.88
C ALA A 257 -9.74 13.83 -0.12
N LEU A 258 -10.75 13.17 -0.70
CA LEU A 258 -11.35 11.96 -0.12
C LEU A 258 -10.34 10.81 -0.04
N VAL A 259 -9.51 10.60 -1.06
CA VAL A 259 -8.45 9.57 -1.05
C VAL A 259 -7.43 9.86 0.05
N ALA A 260 -6.97 11.10 0.16
CA ALA A 260 -6.04 11.51 1.22
C ALA A 260 -6.66 11.28 2.62
N ALA A 261 -7.93 11.65 2.81
CA ALA A 261 -8.66 11.42 4.05
C ALA A 261 -8.83 9.92 4.35
N GLY A 262 -9.11 9.11 3.34
CA GLY A 262 -9.21 7.65 3.44
C GLY A 262 -7.90 6.99 3.86
N GLY A 263 -6.78 7.40 3.26
CA GLY A 263 -5.45 6.93 3.63
C GLY A 263 -5.10 7.24 5.08
N LEU A 264 -5.38 8.47 5.54
CA LEU A 264 -5.21 8.86 6.94
C LEU A 264 -6.12 8.05 7.88
N ALA A 265 -7.39 7.87 7.51
CA ALA A 265 -8.34 7.07 8.29
C ALA A 265 -7.90 5.61 8.42
N ALA A 266 -7.34 5.03 7.35
CA ALA A 266 -6.78 3.68 7.36
C ALA A 266 -5.59 3.55 8.32
N ALA A 267 -4.64 4.49 8.24
CA ALA A 267 -3.48 4.51 9.12
C ALA A 267 -3.88 4.64 10.61
N LEU A 268 -4.79 5.57 10.91
CA LEU A 268 -5.27 5.81 12.28
C LEU A 268 -6.07 4.61 12.84
N SER A 269 -6.88 3.96 12.01
CA SER A 269 -7.65 2.77 12.42
C SER A 269 -6.73 1.62 12.83
N THR A 270 -5.70 1.34 12.02
CA THR A 270 -4.70 0.30 12.33
C THR A 270 -3.87 0.66 13.55
N ALA A 271 -3.39 1.91 13.64
CA ALA A 271 -2.61 2.38 14.77
C ALA A 271 -3.40 2.26 16.09
N SER A 272 -4.65 2.71 16.11
CA SER A 272 -5.50 2.58 17.30
C SER A 272 -5.74 1.12 17.69
N GLY A 273 -5.93 0.23 16.72
CA GLY A 273 -6.13 -1.20 16.98
C GLY A 273 -4.91 -1.86 17.63
N LEU A 274 -3.73 -1.64 17.06
CA LEU A 274 -2.48 -2.22 17.55
C LEU A 274 -2.07 -1.64 18.91
N LEU A 275 -2.21 -0.33 19.12
CA LEU A 275 -1.92 0.31 20.41
C LEU A 275 -2.76 -0.27 21.55
N LEU A 276 -4.03 -0.58 21.29
CA LEU A 276 -4.89 -1.23 22.28
C LEU A 276 -4.42 -2.64 22.62
N VAL A 277 -3.99 -3.42 21.62
CA VAL A 277 -3.48 -4.78 21.84
C VAL A 277 -2.18 -4.74 22.65
N ILE A 278 -1.23 -3.87 22.28
CA ILE A 278 0.01 -3.67 23.02
C ILE A 278 -0.30 -3.26 24.46
N SER A 279 -1.21 -2.30 24.65
CA SER A 279 -1.63 -1.85 25.97
C SER A 279 -2.23 -2.97 26.80
N SER A 280 -3.12 -3.79 26.23
CA SER A 280 -3.76 -4.88 26.97
C SER A 280 -2.78 -5.98 27.32
N SER A 281 -1.88 -6.35 26.39
CA SER A 281 -0.89 -7.38 26.64
C SER A 281 0.11 -6.96 27.71
N VAL A 282 0.58 -5.71 27.70
CA VAL A 282 1.49 -5.25 28.75
C VAL A 282 0.77 -5.07 30.09
N ALA A 283 -0.42 -4.46 30.11
CA ALA A 283 -1.12 -4.17 31.36
C ALA A 283 -1.72 -5.43 32.03
N HIS A 284 -2.27 -6.36 31.24
CA HIS A 284 -2.93 -7.56 31.76
C HIS A 284 -1.99 -8.77 31.79
N ASP A 285 -1.30 -9.07 30.69
CA ASP A 285 -0.52 -10.30 30.58
C ASP A 285 0.84 -10.19 31.27
N LEU A 286 1.52 -9.04 31.15
CA LEU A 286 2.81 -8.83 31.80
C LEU A 286 2.67 -8.25 33.20
N TYR A 287 2.04 -7.08 33.34
CA TYR A 287 2.00 -6.37 34.62
C TYR A 287 1.10 -7.07 35.64
N TYR A 288 -0.15 -7.33 35.31
CA TYR A 288 -1.07 -7.96 36.27
C TYR A 288 -0.75 -9.43 36.52
N ARG A 289 -0.57 -10.25 35.48
CA ARG A 289 -0.36 -11.69 35.68
C ARG A 289 1.02 -12.05 36.22
N VAL A 290 2.10 -11.37 35.80
CA VAL A 290 3.48 -11.77 36.13
C VAL A 290 4.08 -10.90 37.23
N LEU A 291 3.99 -9.56 37.11
CA LEU A 291 4.70 -8.66 38.02
C LEU A 291 3.94 -8.35 39.31
N ASN A 292 2.64 -8.04 39.22
CA ASN A 292 1.82 -7.68 40.38
C ASN A 292 0.39 -8.23 40.27
N PRO A 293 0.18 -9.51 40.69
CA PRO A 293 -1.12 -10.16 40.73
C PRO A 293 -2.14 -9.51 41.67
N GLY A 294 -1.71 -8.62 42.56
CA GLY A 294 -2.60 -7.85 43.45
C GLY A 294 -3.01 -6.49 42.89
N ALA A 295 -2.58 -6.13 41.67
CA ALA A 295 -2.79 -4.78 41.15
C ALA A 295 -4.28 -4.42 41.01
N SER A 296 -4.65 -3.26 41.56
CA SER A 296 -5.99 -2.68 41.43
C SER A 296 -6.29 -2.28 39.98
N GLU A 297 -7.57 -2.17 39.62
CA GLU A 297 -7.99 -1.74 38.27
C GLU A 297 -7.40 -0.38 37.89
N LYS A 298 -7.32 0.56 38.85
CA LYS A 298 -6.72 1.88 38.62
C LYS A 298 -5.25 1.79 38.22
N GLN A 299 -4.48 0.91 38.89
CA GLN A 299 -3.07 0.70 38.57
C GLN A 299 -2.90 0.07 37.19
N ARG A 300 -3.72 -0.94 36.83
CA ARG A 300 -3.67 -1.56 35.50
C ARG A 300 -4.01 -0.54 34.40
N LEU A 301 -5.02 0.29 34.61
CA LEU A 301 -5.40 1.34 33.67
C LEU A 301 -4.29 2.39 33.51
N ALA A 302 -3.63 2.76 34.61
CA ALA A 302 -2.51 3.70 34.59
C ALA A 302 -1.32 3.15 33.79
N VAL A 303 -0.94 1.89 34.03
CA VAL A 303 0.11 1.20 33.26
C VAL A 303 -0.27 1.12 31.79
N GLY A 304 -1.50 0.70 31.47
CA GLY A 304 -1.95 0.62 30.08
C GLY A 304 -1.86 1.97 29.34
N ARG A 305 -2.31 3.06 29.97
CA ARG A 305 -2.19 4.41 29.41
C ARG A 305 -0.74 4.87 29.27
N GLY A 306 0.12 4.54 30.24
CA GLY A 306 1.55 4.81 30.15
C GLY A 306 2.20 4.11 28.96
N VAL A 307 1.87 2.84 28.75
CA VAL A 307 2.36 2.04 27.61
C VAL A 307 1.89 2.63 26.28
N ILE A 308 0.63 3.07 26.18
CA ILE A 308 0.13 3.77 24.97
C ILE A 308 0.96 5.02 24.70
N GLY A 309 1.22 5.84 25.73
CA GLY A 309 2.03 7.06 25.58
C GLY A 309 3.44 6.75 25.07
N ILE A 310 4.11 5.76 25.66
CA ILE A 310 5.45 5.33 25.24
C ILE A 310 5.43 4.80 23.80
N ALA A 311 4.46 3.95 23.47
CA ALA A 311 4.34 3.38 22.13
C ALA A 311 4.08 4.44 21.06
N VAL A 312 3.29 5.48 21.36
CA VAL A 312 3.06 6.62 20.46
C VAL A 312 4.34 7.43 20.24
N VAL A 313 5.14 7.67 21.29
CA VAL A 313 6.43 8.37 21.17
C VAL A 313 7.39 7.58 20.29
N ILE A 314 7.54 6.28 20.55
CA ILE A 314 8.41 5.39 19.75
C ILE A 314 7.95 5.36 18.29
N ALA A 315 6.64 5.18 18.05
CA ALA A 315 6.08 5.18 16.71
C ALA A 315 6.26 6.53 16.01
N GLY A 316 6.14 7.65 16.73
CA GLY A 316 6.37 8.99 16.19
C GLY A 316 7.83 9.22 15.79
N VAL A 317 8.79 8.77 16.62
CA VAL A 317 10.22 8.85 16.29
C VAL A 317 10.55 8.03 15.05
N PHE A 318 10.07 6.78 14.96
CA PHE A 318 10.24 5.97 13.76
C PHE A 318 9.46 6.47 12.55
N GLY A 319 8.37 7.22 12.75
CA GLY A 319 7.63 7.87 11.66
C GLY A 319 8.40 9.05 11.05
N ILE A 320 9.13 9.82 11.87
CA ILE A 320 9.99 10.92 11.42
C ILE A 320 11.28 10.38 10.77
N TYR A 321 11.82 9.29 11.33
CA TYR A 321 13.03 8.63 10.84
C TYR A 321 12.69 7.21 10.38
N PRO A 322 11.99 7.05 9.24
CA PRO A 322 11.55 5.73 8.78
C PRO A 322 12.77 4.84 8.48
N PRO A 323 12.86 3.67 9.12
CA PRO A 323 13.85 2.68 8.72
C PRO A 323 13.51 2.21 7.30
N GLY A 324 14.51 2.08 6.42
CA GLY A 324 14.31 1.72 5.00
C GLY A 324 13.71 0.32 4.74
N PHE A 325 13.28 -0.40 5.78
CA PHE A 325 12.81 -1.79 5.73
C PHE A 325 11.39 -1.98 6.29
N VAL A 326 10.54 -0.94 6.33
CA VAL A 326 9.16 -1.01 6.89
C VAL A 326 8.37 -2.20 6.36
N SER A 327 8.31 -2.40 5.04
CA SER A 327 7.57 -3.49 4.41
C SER A 327 8.11 -4.88 4.79
N GLN A 328 9.42 -4.98 5.01
CA GLN A 328 10.06 -6.23 5.45
C GLN A 328 9.71 -6.54 6.90
N VAL A 329 9.67 -5.54 7.79
CA VAL A 329 9.23 -5.73 9.20
C VAL A 329 7.83 -6.31 9.26
N VAL A 330 6.91 -5.77 8.43
CA VAL A 330 5.53 -6.27 8.35
C VAL A 330 5.50 -7.72 7.86
N ALA A 331 6.27 -8.05 6.81
CA ALA A 331 6.37 -9.42 6.32
C ALA A 331 6.92 -10.38 7.39
N PHE A 332 7.95 -9.98 8.14
CA PHE A 332 8.49 -10.77 9.25
C PHE A 332 7.46 -10.98 10.36
N ALA A 333 6.67 -9.97 10.71
CA ALA A 333 5.62 -10.09 11.73
C ALA A 333 4.56 -11.12 11.33
N PHE A 334 4.09 -11.10 10.08
CA PHE A 334 3.15 -12.11 9.58
C PHE A 334 3.76 -13.50 9.48
N GLY A 335 5.02 -13.60 9.02
CA GLY A 335 5.76 -14.87 8.96
C GLY A 335 5.96 -15.50 10.35
N LEU A 336 6.32 -14.71 11.35
CA LEU A 336 6.43 -15.16 12.74
C LEU A 336 5.09 -15.63 13.29
N ALA A 337 4.00 -14.89 13.04
CA ALA A 337 2.66 -15.29 13.47
C ALA A 337 2.22 -16.61 12.79
N ALA A 338 2.53 -16.78 11.50
CA ALA A 338 2.24 -17.99 10.75
C ALA A 338 3.03 -19.21 11.25
N ALA A 339 4.28 -19.02 11.68
CA ALA A 339 5.13 -20.11 12.16
C ALA A 339 4.91 -20.47 13.64
N SER A 340 4.44 -19.52 14.47
CA SER A 340 4.31 -19.71 15.92
C SER A 340 2.86 -19.90 16.38
N PHE A 341 2.01 -18.88 16.24
CA PHE A 341 0.66 -18.89 16.78
C PHE A 341 -0.27 -19.84 16.03
N PHE A 342 -0.17 -19.87 14.70
CA PHE A 342 -1.10 -20.68 13.91
C PHE A 342 -0.97 -22.18 14.17
N PRO A 343 0.22 -22.81 14.17
CA PRO A 343 0.35 -24.23 14.51
C PRO A 343 -0.17 -24.54 15.91
N ALA A 344 0.10 -23.67 16.89
CA ALA A 344 -0.42 -23.84 18.25
C ALA A 344 -1.95 -23.79 18.31
N ILE A 345 -2.59 -22.86 17.58
CA ILE A 345 -4.05 -22.75 17.50
C ILE A 345 -4.65 -23.98 16.81
N VAL A 346 -4.10 -24.39 15.65
CA VAL A 346 -4.60 -25.55 14.90
C VAL A 346 -4.47 -26.83 15.71
N LEU A 347 -3.31 -27.06 16.33
CA LEU A 347 -3.09 -28.21 17.19
C LEU A 347 -4.01 -28.18 18.41
N GLY A 348 -4.21 -27.02 19.04
CA GLY A 348 -5.11 -26.87 20.18
C GLY A 348 -6.59 -27.12 19.85
N ILE A 349 -7.05 -26.82 18.63
CA ILE A 349 -8.43 -27.05 18.19
C ILE A 349 -8.64 -28.49 17.71
N PHE A 350 -7.72 -29.02 16.91
CA PHE A 350 -7.93 -30.27 16.16
C PHE A 350 -7.20 -31.49 16.76
N SER A 351 -6.17 -31.30 17.58
CA SER A 351 -5.44 -32.42 18.19
C SER A 351 -5.92 -32.68 19.61
N LYS A 352 -6.59 -33.83 19.81
CA LYS A 352 -6.93 -34.32 21.15
C LYS A 352 -5.71 -34.72 22.00
N ARG A 353 -4.53 -34.83 21.39
CA ARG A 353 -3.27 -35.24 22.06
C ARG A 353 -2.51 -34.07 22.66
N VAL A 354 -2.76 -32.84 22.21
CA VAL A 354 -2.09 -31.65 22.72
C VAL A 354 -2.90 -31.16 23.92
N SER A 355 -2.44 -31.50 25.12
CA SER A 355 -3.04 -31.06 26.39
C SER A 355 -2.35 -29.80 26.92
N THR A 356 -2.97 -29.12 27.89
CA THR A 356 -2.49 -27.89 28.54
C THR A 356 -1.25 -28.09 29.43
N ILE A 357 -0.66 -29.29 29.46
CA ILE A 357 0.46 -29.62 30.33
C ILE A 357 1.76 -29.41 29.52
N PRO A 358 2.62 -28.46 29.89
CA PRO A 358 3.96 -28.38 29.30
C PRO A 358 4.72 -29.66 29.66
N ALA A 359 5.43 -30.23 28.68
CA ALA A 359 6.36 -31.33 28.90
C ALA A 359 7.49 -30.93 29.86
#